data_AF-A0A4W5NE21-F1
#
_entry.id   AF-A0A4W5NE21-F1
#
_cell.length_a   1.000
_cell.length_b   1.000
_cell.length_c   1.000
_cell.angle_alpha   90.00
_cell.angle_beta   90.00
_cell.angle_gamma   90.00
#
_symmetry.space_group_name_H-M   'P 1'
#
loop_
_entity.id
_entity.type
_entity.pdbx_description
1 polymer ?
#
loop_
_entity_poly.entity_id
_entity_poly.type
_entity_poly.pdbx_seq_one_letter_code
_entity_poly.pdbx_strand_id
1 'polypeptide(L)'
;MPELYVLLFFSQLIYKRIKRVRWICLFWGFHYYQHQCLSIELWNCFLVLSCLSATAHLPIAGAAETHGMTINDVRELQSDLKKLKSTIEESDACLYAPTNDDIYNDNCIFKFMHCYLLELEVVLIEDMQVTDNYHKEIKTSTYHLKKQLEKHERQYNRSRCSPCEAQRVANSTIFLQNLESLLERIGQTVS
;
A
#
# COMPACT_ATOMS: atom_id res chain seq x y z
N MET A 1 33.42 -27.02 -9.13
CA MET A 1 32.19 -27.83 -9.26
C MET A 1 31.32 -27.86 -7.97
N PRO A 2 30.87 -26.74 -7.37
CA PRO A 2 29.74 -26.77 -6.43
C PRO A 2 28.48 -26.01 -6.89
N GLU A 3 28.57 -25.18 -7.93
CA GLU A 3 27.46 -24.30 -8.32
C GLU A 3 26.36 -24.99 -9.15
N LEU A 4 26.69 -26.11 -9.82
CA LEU A 4 25.71 -26.86 -10.61
C LEU A 4 24.67 -27.61 -9.74
N TYR A 5 25.04 -28.01 -8.54
CA TYR A 5 24.16 -28.80 -7.66
C TYR A 5 23.04 -27.94 -7.05
N VAL A 6 23.33 -26.67 -6.75
CA VAL A 6 22.36 -25.75 -6.15
C VAL A 6 21.26 -25.40 -7.17
N LEU A 7 21.65 -25.17 -8.43
CA LEU A 7 20.71 -24.90 -9.54
C LEU A 7 19.82 -26.11 -9.87
N LEU A 8 20.34 -27.34 -9.76
CA LEU A 8 19.55 -28.56 -9.92
C LEU A 8 18.54 -28.77 -8.77
N PHE A 9 18.85 -28.31 -7.55
CA PHE A 9 17.94 -28.40 -6.41
C PHE A 9 16.76 -27.42 -6.51
N PHE A 10 17.02 -26.17 -6.93
CA PHE A 10 15.97 -25.17 -7.14
C PHE A 10 15.06 -25.50 -8.32
N SER A 11 15.62 -26.05 -9.41
CA SER A 11 14.83 -26.49 -10.57
C SER A 11 13.92 -27.68 -10.25
N GLN A 12 14.32 -28.63 -9.39
CA GLN A 12 13.44 -29.73 -8.94
C GLN A 12 12.28 -29.26 -8.04
N LEU A 13 12.50 -28.24 -7.20
CA LEU A 13 11.46 -27.65 -6.34
C LEU A 13 10.40 -26.88 -7.16
N ILE A 14 10.84 -26.16 -8.19
CA ILE A 14 9.96 -25.46 -9.14
C ILE A 14 9.19 -26.48 -10.01
N TYR A 15 9.84 -27.55 -10.46
CA TYR A 15 9.21 -28.63 -11.24
C TYR A 15 8.09 -29.36 -10.48
N LYS A 16 8.27 -29.60 -9.17
CA LYS A 16 7.24 -30.26 -8.33
C LYS A 16 5.98 -29.42 -8.12
N ARG A 17 6.08 -28.08 -8.08
CA ARG A 17 4.90 -27.19 -7.92
C ARG A 17 4.11 -26.96 -9.21
N ILE A 18 4.77 -27.01 -10.38
CA ILE A 18 4.14 -26.73 -11.68
C ILE A 18 3.31 -27.92 -12.23
N LYS A 19 3.56 -29.15 -11.74
CA LYS A 19 2.90 -30.38 -12.23
C LYS A 19 1.38 -30.42 -12.10
N ARG A 20 0.77 -29.56 -11.26
CA ARG A 20 -0.69 -29.56 -11.01
C ARG A 20 -1.51 -28.70 -11.97
N VAL A 21 -0.91 -27.83 -12.79
CA VAL A 21 -1.67 -26.86 -13.61
C VAL A 21 -1.55 -27.11 -15.13
N ARG A 22 -0.60 -27.95 -15.58
CA ARG A 22 -0.28 -28.12 -17.02
C ARG A 22 -0.88 -29.36 -17.70
N TRP A 23 -2.01 -29.89 -17.24
CA TRP A 23 -2.68 -31.01 -17.92
C TRP A 23 -3.73 -30.60 -18.97
N ILE A 24 -4.09 -29.31 -19.05
CA ILE A 24 -5.19 -28.87 -19.92
C ILE A 24 -4.70 -28.32 -21.28
N CYS A 25 -3.43 -27.91 -21.41
CA CYS A 25 -2.97 -27.19 -22.61
C CYS A 25 -2.03 -27.99 -23.55
N LEU A 26 -1.68 -29.25 -23.24
CA LEU A 26 -0.69 -30.01 -24.03
C LEU A 26 -1.28 -30.95 -25.08
N PHE A 27 -2.61 -31.12 -25.16
CA PHE A 27 -3.19 -32.20 -25.97
C PHE A 27 -3.39 -31.87 -27.47
N TRP A 28 -3.15 -30.63 -27.91
CA TRP A 28 -3.55 -30.20 -29.28
C TRP A 28 -2.39 -29.77 -30.19
N GLY A 29 -1.13 -29.85 -29.73
CA GLY A 29 0.00 -29.27 -30.48
C GLY A 29 0.98 -30.24 -31.15
N PHE A 30 0.81 -31.57 -31.02
CA PHE A 30 1.90 -32.52 -31.37
C PHE A 30 1.68 -33.37 -32.63
N HIS A 31 0.63 -33.13 -33.42
CA HIS A 31 0.31 -34.01 -34.57
C HIS A 31 0.39 -33.35 -35.96
N TYR A 32 1.12 -32.24 -36.09
CA TYR A 32 1.39 -31.66 -37.40
C TYR A 32 2.80 -31.07 -37.37
N TYR A 33 3.59 -31.28 -38.43
CA TYR A 33 5.01 -30.90 -38.59
C TYR A 33 6.07 -31.95 -38.23
N GLN A 34 5.99 -33.09 -38.92
CA GLN A 34 7.10 -34.04 -39.08
C GLN A 34 8.02 -33.69 -40.28
N HIS A 35 7.93 -32.49 -40.86
CA HIS A 35 8.75 -32.14 -42.04
C HIS A 35 9.15 -30.67 -42.04
N GLN A 36 10.21 -30.32 -41.30
CA GLN A 36 11.21 -29.30 -41.66
C GLN A 36 12.12 -29.06 -40.44
N CYS A 37 13.43 -29.13 -40.67
CA CYS A 37 14.47 -28.87 -39.69
C CYS A 37 14.55 -27.35 -39.45
N LEU A 38 13.58 -26.78 -38.72
CA LEU A 38 13.75 -25.43 -38.16
C LEU A 38 14.89 -25.50 -37.15
N SER A 39 15.93 -24.69 -37.35
CA SER A 39 17.12 -24.68 -36.48
C SER A 39 16.69 -24.51 -35.02
N ILE A 40 17.33 -25.26 -34.13
CA ILE A 40 17.05 -25.23 -32.69
C ILE A 40 17.16 -23.80 -32.11
N GLU A 41 17.91 -22.93 -32.80
CA GLU A 41 18.04 -21.49 -32.55
C GLU A 41 16.72 -20.73 -32.68
N LEU A 42 15.89 -21.00 -33.70
CA LEU A 42 14.58 -20.37 -33.85
C LEU A 42 13.65 -20.76 -32.70
N TRP A 43 13.67 -22.02 -32.29
CA TRP A 43 12.89 -22.50 -31.15
C TRP A 43 13.35 -21.87 -29.83
N ASN A 44 14.65 -21.68 -29.65
CA ASN A 44 15.20 -20.95 -28.50
C ASN A 44 14.75 -19.48 -28.52
N CYS A 45 14.74 -18.83 -29.69
CA CYS A 45 14.22 -17.48 -29.82
C CYS A 45 12.72 -17.41 -29.48
N PHE A 46 11.90 -18.34 -29.97
CA PHE A 46 10.48 -18.42 -29.61
C PHE A 46 10.27 -18.64 -28.11
N LEU A 47 11.07 -19.51 -27.48
CA LEU A 47 11.01 -19.76 -26.03
C LEU A 47 11.41 -18.54 -25.21
N VAL A 48 12.52 -17.87 -25.59
CA VAL A 48 13.01 -16.66 -24.92
C VAL A 48 12.01 -15.51 -25.09
N LEU A 49 11.46 -15.31 -26.29
CA LEU A 49 10.47 -14.28 -26.56
C LEU A 49 9.14 -14.55 -25.85
N SER A 50 8.73 -15.82 -25.72
CA SER A 50 7.54 -16.22 -24.96
C SER A 50 7.74 -16.03 -23.44
N CYS A 51 8.94 -16.27 -22.93
CA CYS A 51 9.29 -15.99 -21.54
C CYS A 51 9.38 -14.48 -21.29
N LEU A 52 9.99 -13.71 -22.20
CA LEU A 52 10.08 -12.25 -22.10
C LEU A 52 8.70 -11.59 -22.13
N SER A 53 7.80 -12.04 -23.02
CA SER A 53 6.43 -11.51 -23.09
C SER A 53 5.63 -11.86 -21.84
N ALA A 54 5.81 -13.06 -21.28
CA ALA A 54 5.21 -13.42 -19.99
C ALA A 54 5.74 -12.56 -18.82
N THR A 55 7.02 -12.16 -18.85
CA THR A 55 7.59 -11.26 -17.83
C THR A 55 7.31 -9.78 -18.07
N ALA A 56 7.03 -9.36 -19.31
CA ALA A 56 6.66 -7.98 -19.64
C ALA A 56 5.26 -7.59 -19.13
N HIS A 57 4.40 -8.58 -18.88
CA HIS A 57 3.08 -8.39 -18.26
C HIS A 57 3.06 -8.63 -16.75
N LEU A 58 4.18 -9.04 -16.14
CA LEU A 58 4.34 -8.99 -14.70
C LEU A 58 4.66 -7.54 -14.32
N PRO A 59 3.95 -6.94 -13.36
CA PRO A 59 4.29 -5.60 -12.90
C PRO A 59 5.73 -5.62 -12.43
N ILE A 60 6.56 -4.78 -13.04
CA ILE A 60 7.94 -4.56 -12.60
C ILE A 60 7.85 -4.18 -11.12
N ALA A 61 8.34 -5.05 -10.24
CA ALA A 61 8.54 -4.75 -8.83
C ALA A 61 9.64 -3.67 -8.73
N GLY A 62 9.24 -2.42 -8.98
CA GLY A 62 10.16 -1.30 -9.16
C GLY A 62 9.54 -0.01 -9.73
N ALA A 63 8.23 0.04 -10.02
CA ALA A 63 7.59 1.28 -10.47
C ALA A 63 6.40 1.63 -9.56
N ALA A 64 6.54 2.78 -8.90
CA ALA A 64 5.66 3.39 -7.88
C ALA A 64 5.55 2.60 -6.57
N GLU A 65 6.27 3.04 -5.53
CA GLU A 65 5.90 2.74 -4.16
C GLU A 65 4.47 3.28 -3.95
N THR A 66 3.47 2.41 -4.03
CA THR A 66 2.09 2.81 -3.76
C THR A 66 2.03 3.23 -2.31
N HIS A 67 1.78 4.51 -2.04
CA HIS A 67 1.85 5.08 -0.70
C HIS A 67 0.70 4.65 0.23
N GLY A 68 0.01 3.56 -0.10
CA GLY A 68 -1.09 2.97 0.67
C GLY A 68 -2.41 3.75 0.62
N MET A 69 -2.44 4.93 -0.01
CA MET A 69 -3.59 5.84 -0.04
C MET A 69 -3.84 6.36 -1.47
N THR A 70 -5.11 6.49 -1.82
CA THR A 70 -5.61 6.98 -3.12
C THR A 70 -6.30 8.33 -2.95
N ILE A 71 -6.56 9.02 -4.07
CA ILE A 71 -7.32 10.28 -4.05
C ILE A 71 -8.76 10.11 -3.51
N ASN A 72 -9.35 8.92 -3.66
CA ASN A 72 -10.69 8.65 -3.12
C ASN A 72 -10.65 8.55 -1.60
N ASP A 73 -9.60 7.93 -1.04
CA ASP A 73 -9.41 7.85 0.41
C ASP A 73 -9.24 9.25 1.03
N VAL A 74 -8.53 10.15 0.34
CA VAL A 74 -8.40 11.57 0.75
C VAL A 74 -9.77 12.25 0.80
N ARG A 75 -10.57 12.10 -0.26
CA ARG A 75 -11.91 12.72 -0.34
C ARG A 75 -12.88 12.16 0.69
N GLU A 76 -12.83 10.84 0.93
CA GLU A 76 -13.64 10.18 1.95
C GLU A 76 -13.29 10.71 3.33
N LEU A 77 -12.00 10.77 3.68
CA LEU A 77 -11.57 11.29 4.97
C LEU A 77 -11.91 12.78 5.14
N GLN A 78 -11.74 13.60 4.11
CA GLN A 78 -12.17 15.01 4.14
C GLN A 78 -13.69 15.15 4.36
N SER A 79 -14.49 14.26 3.79
CA SER A 79 -15.95 14.23 4.00
C SER A 79 -16.28 13.83 5.44
N ASP A 80 -15.58 12.85 5.98
CA ASP A 80 -15.77 12.39 7.35
C ASP A 80 -15.34 13.44 8.37
N LEU A 81 -14.22 14.14 8.17
CA LEU A 81 -13.81 15.27 9.01
C LEU A 81 -14.83 16.41 9.04
N LYS A 82 -15.51 16.68 7.92
CA LYS A 82 -16.60 17.66 7.90
C LYS A 82 -17.78 17.26 8.77
N LYS A 83 -18.12 15.96 8.82
CA LYS A 83 -19.18 15.44 9.70
C LYS A 83 -18.75 15.42 11.16
N LEU A 84 -17.47 15.13 11.42
CA LEU A 84 -16.88 15.06 12.76
C LEU A 84 -16.49 16.41 13.34
N LYS A 85 -16.54 17.49 12.55
CA LYS A 85 -15.96 18.78 12.89
C LYS A 85 -16.33 19.27 14.29
N SER A 86 -17.62 19.29 14.62
CA SER A 86 -18.08 19.75 15.95
C SER A 86 -17.55 18.85 17.06
N THR A 87 -17.58 17.53 16.87
CA THR A 87 -17.08 16.59 17.89
C THR A 87 -15.59 16.74 18.12
N ILE A 88 -14.81 16.95 17.06
CA ILE A 88 -13.37 17.19 17.20
C ILE A 88 -13.16 18.54 17.90
N GLU A 89 -13.80 19.63 17.45
CA GLU A 89 -13.61 20.96 18.06
C GLU A 89 -14.05 21.06 19.53
N GLU A 90 -15.01 20.24 19.95
CA GLU A 90 -15.50 20.18 21.34
C GLU A 90 -14.68 19.23 22.24
N SER A 91 -13.85 18.37 21.65
CA SER A 91 -12.95 17.46 22.37
C SER A 91 -11.92 18.23 23.21
N ASP A 92 -11.74 17.82 24.46
CA ASP A 92 -10.69 18.33 25.36
C ASP A 92 -9.36 17.55 25.22
N ALA A 93 -9.29 16.61 24.27
CA ALA A 93 -8.12 15.79 24.03
C ALA A 93 -6.89 16.63 23.60
N CYS A 94 -5.74 16.21 24.11
CA CYS A 94 -4.43 16.72 23.72
C CYS A 94 -3.79 15.72 22.77
N LEU A 95 -3.71 16.08 21.49
CA LEU A 95 -3.39 15.16 20.38
C LEU A 95 -2.05 15.50 19.74
N TYR A 96 -1.33 14.49 19.26
CA TYR A 96 -0.13 14.73 18.44
C TYR A 96 -0.51 15.35 17.10
N ALA A 97 0.02 16.55 16.81
CA ALA A 97 -0.45 17.41 15.73
C ALA A 97 0.71 18.06 14.93
N PRO A 98 1.50 17.27 14.18
CA PRO A 98 2.62 17.80 13.39
C PRO A 98 2.14 18.77 12.29
N THR A 99 2.78 19.93 12.17
CA THR A 99 2.58 20.83 11.03
C THR A 99 3.20 20.26 9.75
N ASN A 100 2.84 20.84 8.60
CA ASN A 100 3.55 20.55 7.35
C ASN A 100 5.06 20.88 7.43
N ASP A 101 5.45 21.86 8.26
CA ASP A 101 6.85 22.23 8.49
C ASP A 101 7.62 21.17 9.31
N ASP A 102 6.93 20.49 10.23
CA ASP A 102 7.48 19.34 10.97
C ASP A 102 7.75 18.15 10.02
N ILE A 103 7.09 18.12 8.86
CA ILE A 103 7.23 17.09 7.81
C ILE A 103 8.22 17.57 6.74
N TYR A 104 9.50 17.56 7.12
CA TYR A 104 10.62 17.98 6.26
C TYR A 104 10.98 16.99 5.14
N ASN A 105 10.44 15.76 5.18
CA ASN A 105 10.73 14.70 4.21
C ASN A 105 9.44 14.14 3.65
N ASP A 106 9.27 14.22 2.33
CA ASP A 106 8.07 13.73 1.63
C ASP A 106 7.85 12.22 1.83
N ASN A 107 8.92 11.46 2.05
CA ASN A 107 8.84 10.03 2.36
C ASN A 107 8.19 9.74 3.73
N CYS A 108 7.96 10.77 4.55
CA CYS A 108 7.32 10.68 5.86
C CYS A 108 5.84 11.11 5.85
N ILE A 109 5.34 11.72 4.77
CA ILE A 109 3.96 12.24 4.69
C ILE A 109 2.93 11.19 5.12
N PHE A 110 3.03 9.98 4.56
CA PHE A 110 2.08 8.90 4.84
C PHE A 110 2.27 8.27 6.23
N LYS A 111 3.47 8.37 6.82
CA LYS A 111 3.65 8.03 8.24
C LYS A 111 2.93 9.02 9.14
N PHE A 112 3.02 10.31 8.85
CA PHE A 112 2.32 11.32 9.62
C PHE A 112 0.81 11.23 9.43
N MET A 113 0.35 10.88 8.22
CA MET A 113 -1.06 10.52 8.01
C MET A 113 -1.49 9.36 8.91
N HIS A 114 -0.66 8.31 9.02
CA HIS A 114 -0.92 7.22 9.96
C HIS A 114 -0.97 7.69 11.43
N CYS A 115 -0.08 8.61 11.85
CA CYS A 115 -0.15 9.22 13.18
C CYS A 115 -1.48 9.97 13.39
N TYR A 116 -1.90 10.78 12.43
CA TYR A 116 -3.19 11.48 12.50
C TYR A 116 -4.39 10.54 12.64
N LEU A 117 -4.37 9.38 11.98
CA LEU A 117 -5.44 8.39 12.13
C LEU A 117 -5.44 7.69 13.50
N LEU A 118 -4.27 7.53 14.13
CA LEU A 118 -4.17 7.03 15.50
C LEU A 118 -4.78 8.03 16.49
N GLU A 119 -4.43 9.30 16.37
CA GLU A 119 -4.98 10.37 17.21
C GLU A 119 -6.47 10.59 16.98
N LEU A 120 -6.93 10.52 15.73
CA LEU A 120 -8.36 10.60 15.42
C LEU A 120 -9.14 9.45 16.06
N GLU A 121 -8.56 8.25 16.12
CA GLU A 121 -9.19 7.11 16.81
C GLU A 121 -9.34 7.36 18.32
N VAL A 122 -8.42 8.11 18.95
CA VAL A 122 -8.56 8.53 20.37
C VAL A 122 -9.82 9.40 20.53
N VAL A 123 -9.98 10.43 19.70
CA VAL A 123 -11.19 11.29 19.72
C VAL A 123 -12.46 10.48 19.49
N LEU A 124 -12.44 9.55 18.54
CA LEU A 124 -13.57 8.67 18.22
C LEU A 124 -13.89 7.63 19.32
N ILE A 125 -13.00 7.43 20.31
CA ILE A 125 -13.21 6.52 21.44
C ILE A 125 -13.60 7.28 22.70
N GLU A 126 -12.92 8.38 23.01
CA GLU A 126 -13.07 9.12 24.26
C GLU A 126 -14.33 9.99 24.28
N ASP A 127 -14.59 10.73 23.20
CA ASP A 127 -15.68 11.72 23.15
C ASP A 127 -16.97 11.19 22.54
N MET A 128 -16.95 9.96 22.00
CA MET A 128 -18.10 9.38 21.32
C MET A 128 -18.68 8.19 22.08
N GLN A 129 -19.55 8.49 23.06
CA GLN A 129 -20.42 7.48 23.69
C GLN A 129 -21.67 7.13 22.83
N VAL A 130 -21.72 7.51 21.55
CA VAL A 130 -22.97 7.54 20.78
C VAL A 130 -23.11 6.37 19.80
N THR A 131 -24.23 5.67 19.93
CA THR A 131 -24.76 4.55 19.13
C THR A 131 -25.16 4.90 17.70
N ASP A 132 -24.73 6.04 17.17
CA ASP A 132 -25.16 6.54 15.87
C ASP A 132 -24.45 5.81 14.72
N ASN A 133 -25.24 5.41 13.71
CA ASN A 133 -24.76 4.59 12.61
C ASN A 133 -23.60 5.25 11.83
N TYR A 134 -23.63 6.58 11.67
CA TYR A 134 -22.57 7.30 10.95
C TYR A 134 -21.23 7.26 11.69
N HIS A 135 -21.20 7.35 13.02
CA HIS A 135 -19.95 7.25 13.79
C HIS A 135 -19.30 5.89 13.63
N LYS A 136 -20.12 4.83 13.62
CA LYS A 136 -19.64 3.47 13.38
C LYS A 136 -19.05 3.33 11.98
N GLU A 137 -19.68 3.94 10.97
CA GLU A 137 -19.15 3.98 9.60
C GLU A 137 -17.80 4.70 9.55
N ILE A 138 -17.68 5.90 10.13
CA ILE A 138 -16.44 6.69 10.14
C ILE A 138 -15.32 6.00 10.93
N LYS A 139 -15.64 5.37 12.06
CA LYS A 139 -14.68 4.56 12.82
C LYS A 139 -14.18 3.37 11.99
N THR A 140 -15.06 2.75 11.21
CA THR A 140 -14.71 1.63 10.33
C THR A 140 -13.84 2.09 9.15
N SER A 141 -14.18 3.19 8.48
CA SER A 141 -13.37 3.77 7.40
C SER A 141 -11.98 4.17 7.90
N THR A 142 -11.91 4.87 9.02
CA THR A 142 -10.66 5.27 9.71
C THR A 142 -9.78 4.06 10.03
N TYR A 143 -10.37 3.00 10.59
CA TYR A 143 -9.66 1.75 10.89
C TYR A 143 -9.08 1.10 9.62
N HIS A 144 -9.86 1.02 8.55
CA HIS A 144 -9.40 0.42 7.30
C HIS A 144 -8.24 1.19 6.67
N LEU A 145 -8.35 2.51 6.60
CA LEU A 145 -7.30 3.37 6.06
C LEU A 145 -6.02 3.26 6.90
N LYS A 146 -6.15 3.28 8.23
CA LYS A 146 -5.02 3.05 9.15
C LYS A 146 -4.34 1.72 8.87
N LYS A 147 -5.11 0.62 8.77
CA LYS A 147 -4.58 -0.71 8.45
C LYS A 147 -3.95 -0.81 7.06
N GLN A 148 -4.35 0.02 6.11
CA GLN A 148 -3.67 0.10 4.82
C GLN A 148 -2.29 0.75 4.98
N LEU A 149 -2.20 1.89 5.67
CA LEU A 149 -0.95 2.60 5.90
C LEU A 149 0.04 1.80 6.77
N GLU A 150 -0.43 1.04 7.75
CA GLU A 150 0.42 0.14 8.57
C GLU A 150 1.22 -0.86 7.72
N LYS A 151 0.71 -1.29 6.56
CA LYS A 151 1.45 -2.21 5.67
C LYS A 151 2.75 -1.60 5.14
N HIS A 152 2.84 -0.27 5.13
CA HIS A 152 3.98 0.50 4.67
C HIS A 152 4.92 0.91 5.80
N GLU A 153 4.70 0.46 7.04
CA GLU A 153 5.53 0.83 8.20
C GLU A 153 7.03 0.57 8.00
N ARG A 154 7.38 -0.54 7.35
CA ARG A 154 8.78 -0.86 7.02
C ARG A 154 9.46 0.18 6.12
N GLN A 155 8.70 0.79 5.22
CA GLN A 155 9.19 1.86 4.35
C GLN A 155 9.47 3.11 5.18
N TYR A 156 8.56 3.49 6.07
CA TYR A 156 8.73 4.66 6.93
C TYR A 156 9.92 4.53 7.88
N ASN A 157 10.18 3.33 8.41
CA ASN A 157 11.33 3.06 9.26
C ASN A 157 12.67 3.22 8.51
N ARG A 158 12.71 2.94 7.20
CA ARG A 158 13.89 3.21 6.36
C ARG A 158 14.12 4.71 6.15
N SER A 159 13.04 5.48 6.05
CA SER A 159 13.05 6.93 5.80
C SER A 159 13.44 7.78 7.02
N ARG A 160 13.76 7.16 8.17
CA ARG A 160 14.17 7.81 9.43
C ARG A 160 13.18 8.88 9.93
N CYS A 161 11.90 8.68 9.64
CA CYS A 161 10.85 9.55 10.14
C CYS A 161 10.72 9.43 11.66
N SER A 162 10.56 10.54 12.38
CA SER A 162 10.33 10.53 13.84
C SER A 162 9.03 9.78 14.20
N PRO A 163 8.95 9.16 15.40
CA PRO A 163 7.72 8.53 15.88
C PRO A 163 6.60 9.57 16.11
N CYS A 164 5.36 9.10 16.21
CA CYS A 164 4.18 9.98 16.40
C CYS A 164 4.28 10.75 17.73
N GLU A 165 4.77 10.08 18.77
CA GLU A 165 4.89 10.60 20.13
C GLU A 165 6.03 11.63 20.29
N ALA A 166 6.91 11.75 19.29
CA ALA A 166 7.92 12.80 19.24
C ALA A 166 7.39 14.10 18.63
N GLN A 167 6.16 14.12 18.11
CA GLN A 167 5.55 15.33 17.56
C GLN A 167 5.04 16.24 18.67
N ARG A 168 4.84 17.51 18.32
CA ARG A 168 4.19 18.45 19.21
C ARG A 168 2.75 18.01 19.51
N VAL A 169 2.34 18.23 20.75
CA VAL A 169 0.96 18.05 21.20
C VAL A 169 0.20 19.36 21.03
N ALA A 170 -1.04 19.30 20.55
CA ALA A 170 -1.91 20.47 20.43
C ALA A 170 -3.35 20.13 20.84
N ASN A 171 -4.17 21.17 21.00
CA ASN A 171 -5.60 20.99 21.18
C ASN A 171 -6.28 20.47 19.90
N SER A 172 -7.48 19.95 20.07
CA SER A 172 -8.29 19.35 19.03
C SER A 172 -8.58 20.26 17.82
N THR A 173 -8.78 21.56 18.04
CA THR A 173 -8.97 22.54 16.95
C THR A 173 -7.71 22.68 16.08
N ILE A 174 -6.53 22.81 16.70
CA ILE A 174 -5.26 22.91 15.97
C ILE A 174 -4.95 21.58 15.28
N PHE A 175 -5.24 20.46 15.94
CA PHE A 175 -5.13 19.12 15.35
C PHE A 175 -5.94 19.02 14.05
N LEU A 176 -7.22 19.40 14.06
CA LEU A 176 -8.08 19.38 12.88
C LEU A 176 -7.52 20.23 11.74
N GLN A 177 -7.10 21.46 12.04
CA GLN A 177 -6.53 22.37 11.05
C GLN A 177 -5.28 21.79 10.37
N ASN A 178 -4.36 21.21 11.15
CA ASN A 178 -3.16 20.62 10.58
C ASN A 178 -3.46 19.34 9.78
N LEU A 179 -4.43 18.55 10.22
CA LEU A 179 -4.89 17.35 9.51
C LEU A 179 -5.48 17.72 8.14
N GLU A 180 -6.35 18.72 8.09
CA GLU A 180 -6.90 19.22 6.82
C GLU A 180 -5.78 19.70 5.88
N SER A 181 -4.80 20.44 6.41
CA SER A 181 -3.65 20.92 5.64
C SER A 181 -2.75 19.76 5.14
N LEU A 182 -2.57 18.70 5.93
CA LEU A 182 -1.86 17.51 5.49
C LEU A 182 -2.63 16.78 4.37
N LEU A 183 -3.95 16.67 4.49
CA LEU A 183 -4.79 16.02 3.48
C LEU A 183 -4.77 16.76 2.14
N GLU A 184 -4.70 18.09 2.16
CA GLU A 184 -4.49 18.88 0.94
C GLU A 184 -3.14 18.54 0.27
N ARG A 185 -2.05 18.47 1.05
CA ARG A 185 -0.71 18.09 0.57
C ARG A 185 -0.71 16.66 0.00
N ILE A 186 -1.36 15.71 0.68
CA ILE A 186 -1.48 14.33 0.20
C ILE A 186 -2.30 14.31 -1.08
N GLY A 187 -3.42 15.03 -1.13
CA GLY A 187 -4.27 15.13 -2.32
C GLY A 187 -3.51 15.60 -3.56
N GLN A 188 -2.58 16.54 -3.41
CA GLN A 188 -1.69 16.99 -4.49
C GLN A 188 -0.65 15.93 -4.87
N THR A 189 -0.20 15.11 -3.91
CA THR A 189 0.81 14.06 -4.11
C THR A 189 0.25 12.83 -4.82
N VAL A 190 -1.04 12.51 -4.57
CA VAL A 190 -1.70 11.30 -5.10
C VAL A 190 -2.66 11.56 -6.28
N SER A 191 -2.81 12.83 -6.68
CA SER A 191 -3.58 13.22 -7.88
C SER A 191 -2.78 13.03 -9.17
#